data_AF-A0A2N5Z4H4-F1
#
_entry.id   AF-A0A2N5Z4H4-F1
#
_cell.length_a   1.000
_cell.length_b   1.000
_cell.length_c   1.000
_cell.angle_alpha   90.00
_cell.angle_beta   90.00
_cell.angle_gamma   90.00
#
_symmetry.space_group_name_H-M   'P 1'
#
loop_
_entity.id
_entity.type
_entity.pdbx_description
1 polymer ?
#
loop_
_entity_poly.entity_id
_entity_poly.type
_entity_poly.pdbx_seq_one_letter_code
_entity_poly.pdbx_strand_id
1 'polypeptide(L)'
;MKERKDYEIRAEIIVKQLKAKIYELEAKAIEAKLNAKSGFDKIEMEIKSLAEQRDKLDQKFNVLKNTSQEKWNSVVGEFEDFLAEVNADKQTFSEKAEGWMNEFSEKLDELEDKAKHANDDLKEKLNVQIENIKKYKSDLEEKILDVRRGQEENWDKLKQGFEEKAAKVKESITKAFDYIRK
;
A
#
# COMPACT_ATOMS: atom_id res chain seq x y z
N MET A 1 0.71 -15.07 -28.54
CA MET A 1 2.19 -15.23 -28.42
C MET A 1 2.95 -13.91 -28.54
N LYS A 2 2.59 -13.01 -29.48
CA LYS A 2 3.24 -11.68 -29.63
C LYS A 2 3.07 -10.80 -28.37
N GLU A 3 1.85 -10.71 -27.84
CA GLU A 3 1.52 -9.91 -26.64
C GLU A 3 2.26 -10.33 -25.37
N ARG A 4 2.51 -11.63 -25.16
CA ARG A 4 3.28 -12.14 -24.02
C ARG A 4 4.75 -11.71 -24.09
N LYS A 5 5.40 -11.89 -25.25
CA LYS A 5 6.79 -11.46 -25.43
C LYS A 5 6.95 -9.95 -25.29
N ASP A 6 6.00 -9.17 -25.83
CA ASP A 6 6.01 -7.72 -25.70
C ASP A 6 5.83 -7.26 -24.25
N TYR A 7 5.03 -7.99 -23.46
CA TYR A 7 4.91 -7.77 -22.02
C TYR A 7 6.21 -8.12 -21.28
N GLU A 8 6.79 -9.29 -21.53
CA GLU A 8 8.05 -9.73 -20.89
C GLU A 8 9.19 -8.74 -21.11
N ILE A 9 9.30 -8.15 -22.31
CA ILE A 9 10.31 -7.12 -22.62
C ILE A 9 10.08 -5.85 -21.80
N ARG A 10 8.82 -5.37 -21.70
CA ARG A 10 8.48 -4.19 -20.90
C ARG A 10 8.74 -4.43 -19.41
N ALA A 11 8.32 -5.60 -18.91
CA ALA A 11 8.57 -6.03 -17.55
C ALA A 11 10.07 -6.10 -17.24
N GLU A 12 10.89 -6.60 -18.17
CA GLU A 12 12.35 -6.64 -18.01
C GLU A 12 12.97 -5.25 -17.85
N ILE A 13 12.50 -4.27 -18.63
CA ILE A 13 12.96 -2.88 -18.55
C ILE A 13 12.61 -2.28 -17.19
N ILE A 14 11.36 -2.46 -16.73
CA ILE A 14 10.89 -1.96 -15.44
C ILE A 14 11.69 -2.59 -14.30
N VAL A 15 11.90 -3.91 -14.32
CA VAL A 15 12.71 -4.62 -13.31
C VAL A 15 14.12 -4.05 -13.24
N LYS A 16 14.78 -3.82 -14.39
CA LYS A 16 16.13 -3.24 -14.42
C LYS A 16 16.16 -1.84 -13.82
N GLN A 17 15.17 -1.00 -14.12
CA GLN A 17 15.06 0.34 -13.56
C GLN A 17 14.87 0.33 -12.04
N LEU A 18 13.97 -0.54 -11.55
CA LEU A 18 13.74 -0.68 -10.11
C LEU A 18 14.96 -1.22 -9.37
N LYS A 19 15.66 -2.20 -9.93
CA LYS A 19 16.90 -2.71 -9.35
C LYS A 19 17.96 -1.62 -9.26
N ALA A 20 18.12 -0.81 -10.30
CA ALA A 20 19.07 0.31 -10.29
C ALA A 20 18.74 1.29 -9.15
N LYS A 21 17.46 1.63 -8.96
CA LYS A 21 16.99 2.49 -7.86
C LYS A 21 17.23 1.87 -6.48
N ILE A 22 16.95 0.57 -6.32
CA ILE A 22 17.21 -0.15 -5.05
C ILE A 22 18.71 -0.13 -4.73
N TYR A 23 19.58 -0.40 -5.70
CA TYR A 23 21.04 -0.34 -5.50
C TYR A 23 21.52 1.06 -5.09
N GLU A 24 20.94 2.12 -5.66
CA GLU A 24 21.25 3.49 -5.26
C GLU A 24 20.85 3.76 -3.80
N LEU A 25 19.67 3.28 -3.39
CA LEU A 25 19.19 3.41 -2.01
C LEU A 25 20.06 2.60 -1.03
N GLU A 26 20.45 1.37 -1.40
CA GLU A 26 21.38 0.54 -0.61
C GLU A 26 22.71 1.26 -0.43
N ALA A 27 23.27 1.85 -1.49
CA ALA A 27 24.52 2.60 -1.43
C ALA A 27 24.42 3.81 -0.49
N LYS A 28 23.33 4.60 -0.59
CA LYS A 28 23.05 5.73 0.31
C LYS A 28 22.90 5.28 1.77
N ALA A 29 22.20 4.18 2.01
CA ALA A 29 22.03 3.64 3.36
C ALA A 29 23.36 3.12 3.95
N ILE A 30 24.21 2.49 3.14
CA ILE A 30 25.56 2.07 3.56
C ILE A 30 26.43 3.29 3.87
N GLU A 31 26.40 4.32 3.03
CA GLU A 31 27.12 5.58 3.30
C GLU A 31 26.63 6.25 4.59
N ALA A 32 25.32 6.30 4.81
CA ALA A 32 24.74 6.77 6.06
C ALA A 32 25.19 5.93 7.26
N LYS A 33 25.28 4.60 7.12
CA LYS A 33 25.82 3.70 8.14
C LYS A 33 27.28 4.06 8.48
N LEU A 34 28.11 4.32 7.48
CA LEU A 34 29.53 4.66 7.69
C LEU A 34 29.72 6.02 8.40
N ASN A 35 28.82 6.97 8.14
CA ASN A 35 28.90 8.33 8.69
C ASN A 35 28.17 8.50 10.04
N ALA A 36 27.31 7.56 10.43
CA ALA A 36 26.53 7.64 11.67
C ALA A 36 27.38 7.32 12.92
N LYS A 37 27.19 8.08 14.01
CA LYS A 37 27.81 7.81 15.32
C LYS A 37 27.02 6.81 16.18
N SER A 38 25.74 6.58 15.86
CA SER A 38 24.83 5.64 16.51
C SER A 38 23.59 5.40 15.62
N GLY A 39 22.73 4.43 15.94
CA GLY A 39 21.50 4.14 15.17
C GLY A 39 21.68 3.13 14.03
N PHE A 40 22.74 2.32 14.08
CA PHE A 40 23.08 1.34 13.05
C PHE A 40 21.98 0.29 12.82
N ASP A 41 21.28 -0.13 13.88
CA ASP A 41 20.26 -1.18 13.79
C ASP A 41 19.14 -0.80 12.82
N LYS A 42 18.72 0.48 12.81
CA LYS A 42 17.68 0.95 11.90
C LYS A 42 18.16 0.96 10.44
N ILE A 43 19.37 1.46 10.21
CA ILE A 43 19.97 1.51 8.87
C ILE A 43 20.23 0.09 8.35
N GLU A 44 20.61 -0.84 9.22
CA GLU A 44 20.84 -2.24 8.87
C GLU A 44 19.54 -2.98 8.53
N MET A 45 18.45 -2.69 9.24
CA MET A 45 17.11 -3.15 8.86
C MET A 45 16.68 -2.60 7.49
N GLU A 46 16.96 -1.33 7.21
CA GLU A 46 16.65 -0.70 5.91
C GLU A 46 17.44 -1.35 4.78
N ILE A 47 18.76 -1.55 4.94
CA ILE A 47 19.61 -2.24 3.96
C ILE A 47 19.09 -3.66 3.70
N LYS A 48 18.74 -4.40 4.77
CA LYS A 48 18.23 -5.77 4.64
C LYS A 48 16.88 -5.80 3.91
N SER A 49 15.98 -4.87 4.23
CA SER A 49 14.68 -4.75 3.55
C SER A 49 14.84 -4.46 2.06
N LEU A 50 15.76 -3.57 1.69
CA LEU A 50 16.06 -3.25 0.29
C LEU A 50 16.60 -4.47 -0.47
N ALA A 51 17.51 -5.22 0.15
CA ALA A 51 18.03 -6.47 -0.41
C ALA A 51 16.91 -7.51 -0.62
N GLU A 52 16.01 -7.67 0.35
CA GLU A 52 14.86 -8.58 0.25
C GLU A 52 13.89 -8.17 -0.87
N GLN A 53 13.66 -6.87 -1.08
CA GLN A 53 12.83 -6.36 -2.19
C GLN A 53 13.46 -6.67 -3.55
N ARG A 54 14.78 -6.47 -3.69
CA ARG A 54 15.53 -6.81 -4.91
C ARG A 54 15.41 -8.31 -5.23
N ASP A 55 15.61 -9.15 -4.23
CA ASP A 55 15.60 -10.60 -4.42
C ASP A 55 14.19 -11.11 -4.78
N LYS A 56 13.15 -10.56 -4.14
CA LYS A 56 11.74 -10.85 -4.49
C LYS A 56 11.39 -10.40 -5.91
N LEU A 57 11.93 -9.26 -6.37
CA LEU A 57 11.73 -8.76 -7.73
C LEU A 57 12.31 -9.72 -8.78
N ASP A 58 13.51 -10.25 -8.54
CA ASP A 58 14.09 -11.28 -9.40
C ASP A 58 13.28 -12.58 -9.38
N GLN A 59 12.82 -13.02 -8.20
CA GLN A 59 12.00 -14.23 -8.07
C GLN A 59 10.69 -14.11 -8.84
N LYS A 60 9.91 -13.03 -8.63
CA LYS A 60 8.62 -12.87 -9.31
C LYS A 60 8.76 -12.66 -10.80
N PHE A 61 9.80 -11.94 -11.26
CA PHE A 61 10.08 -11.82 -12.69
C PHE A 61 10.46 -13.17 -13.33
N ASN A 62 11.21 -14.02 -12.62
CA ASN A 62 11.48 -15.37 -13.09
C ASN A 62 10.22 -16.24 -13.15
N VAL A 63 9.33 -16.14 -12.15
CA VAL A 63 8.03 -16.84 -12.16
C VAL A 63 7.19 -16.38 -13.35
N LEU A 64 7.15 -15.06 -13.61
CA LEU A 64 6.53 -14.51 -14.80
C LEU A 64 7.07 -15.18 -16.06
N LYS A 65 8.37 -15.08 -16.36
CA LYS A 65 8.95 -15.62 -17.61
C LYS A 65 8.69 -17.11 -17.84
N ASN A 66 8.66 -17.90 -16.77
CA ASN A 66 8.62 -19.37 -16.86
C ASN A 66 7.23 -19.97 -16.65
N THR A 67 6.19 -19.17 -16.38
CA THR A 67 4.84 -19.71 -16.14
C THR A 67 4.16 -20.21 -17.42
N SER A 68 3.22 -21.15 -17.26
CA SER A 68 2.42 -21.69 -18.36
C SER A 68 1.40 -20.67 -18.88
N GLN A 69 0.92 -20.87 -20.11
CA GLN A 69 -0.06 -19.95 -20.72
C GLN A 69 -1.37 -19.87 -19.91
N GLU A 70 -1.78 -20.97 -19.27
CA GLU A 70 -3.00 -21.04 -18.45
C GLU A 70 -2.92 -20.20 -17.18
N LYS A 71 -1.72 -20.05 -16.60
CA LYS A 71 -1.49 -19.29 -15.36
C LYS A 71 -0.96 -17.88 -15.62
N TRP A 72 -0.68 -17.54 -16.88
CA TRP A 72 -0.04 -16.30 -17.28
C TRP A 72 -0.75 -15.06 -16.73
N ASN A 73 -2.06 -14.97 -16.89
CA ASN A 73 -2.83 -13.79 -16.48
C ASN A 73 -2.82 -13.59 -14.96
N SER A 74 -2.87 -14.67 -14.18
CA SER A 74 -2.78 -14.60 -12.71
C SER A 74 -1.40 -14.13 -12.26
N VAL A 75 -0.35 -14.68 -12.88
CA VAL A 75 1.04 -14.34 -12.55
C VAL A 75 1.39 -12.91 -12.99
N VAL A 76 0.83 -12.44 -14.11
CA VAL A 76 0.92 -11.04 -14.53
C VAL A 76 0.31 -10.13 -13.48
N GLY A 77 -0.92 -10.41 -13.01
CA GLY A 77 -1.57 -9.61 -11.96
C GLY A 77 -0.75 -9.56 -10.68
N GLU A 78 -0.30 -10.72 -10.18
CA GLU A 78 0.55 -10.78 -8.97
C GLU A 78 1.91 -10.09 -9.13
N PHE A 79 2.44 -10.06 -10.36
CA PHE A 79 3.67 -9.37 -10.67
C PHE A 79 3.46 -7.86 -10.76
N GLU A 80 2.36 -7.40 -11.35
CA GLU A 80 1.97 -5.99 -11.39
C GLU A 80 1.67 -5.42 -10.00
N ASP A 81 0.97 -6.17 -9.16
CA ASP A 81 0.73 -5.80 -7.77
C ASP A 81 2.05 -5.64 -6.99
N PHE A 82 3.00 -6.54 -7.22
CA PHE A 82 4.31 -6.47 -6.61
C PHE A 82 5.18 -5.35 -7.19
N LEU A 83 5.12 -5.14 -8.52
CA LEU A 83 5.76 -3.99 -9.15
C LEU A 83 5.20 -2.68 -8.59
N ALA A 84 3.90 -2.59 -8.34
CA ALA A 84 3.29 -1.43 -7.70
C ALA A 84 3.74 -1.24 -6.23
N GLU A 85 4.02 -2.34 -5.52
CA GLU A 85 4.55 -2.31 -4.15
C GLU A 85 6.02 -1.84 -4.11
N VAL A 86 6.86 -2.37 -5.00
CA VAL A 86 8.30 -2.03 -5.10
C VAL A 86 8.51 -0.68 -5.77
N ASN A 87 7.73 -0.38 -6.80
CA ASN A 87 7.67 0.89 -7.50
C ASN A 87 6.59 1.79 -6.91
N ALA A 88 6.40 1.81 -5.58
CA ALA A 88 5.49 2.76 -4.93
C ALA A 88 6.03 4.19 -5.07
N ASP A 89 5.95 4.67 -6.30
CA ASP A 89 5.93 6.02 -6.79
C ASP A 89 4.60 6.64 -6.39
N LYS A 90 4.63 7.95 -6.25
CA LYS A 90 3.60 8.79 -5.64
C LYS A 90 2.21 8.58 -6.24
N GLN A 91 2.17 8.28 -7.53
CA GLN A 91 0.95 8.12 -8.32
C GLN A 91 0.25 6.79 -8.04
N THR A 92 0.98 5.67 -8.05
CA THR A 92 0.40 4.33 -7.76
C THR A 92 -0.09 4.23 -6.32
N PHE A 93 0.61 4.86 -5.38
CA PHE A 93 0.09 5.02 -4.03
C PHE A 93 -1.19 5.86 -3.98
N SER A 94 -1.24 6.97 -4.74
CA SER A 94 -2.42 7.83 -4.79
C SER A 94 -3.64 7.10 -5.34
N GLU A 95 -3.49 6.28 -6.38
CA GLU A 95 -4.57 5.46 -6.95
C GLU A 95 -5.05 4.38 -5.96
N LYS A 96 -4.12 3.68 -5.30
CA LYS A 96 -4.46 2.67 -4.28
C LYS A 96 -5.16 3.29 -3.07
N ALA A 97 -4.69 4.46 -2.66
CA ALA A 97 -5.27 5.21 -1.57
C ALA A 97 -6.68 5.73 -1.92
N GLU A 98 -6.91 6.20 -3.14
CA GLU A 98 -8.27 6.48 -3.64
C GLU A 98 -9.15 5.23 -3.61
N GLY A 99 -8.61 4.06 -4.00
CA GLY A 99 -9.31 2.78 -3.91
C GLY A 99 -9.76 2.44 -2.48
N TRP A 100 -8.88 2.59 -1.49
CA TRP A 100 -9.26 2.39 -0.07
C TRP A 100 -10.28 3.42 0.41
N MET A 101 -10.18 4.68 -0.04
CA MET A 101 -11.14 5.73 0.32
C MET A 101 -12.54 5.45 -0.23
N ASN A 102 -12.63 4.91 -1.45
CA ASN A 102 -13.89 4.46 -2.02
C ASN A 102 -14.46 3.27 -1.24
N GLU A 103 -13.64 2.26 -0.95
CA GLU A 103 -14.05 1.11 -0.14
C GLU A 103 -14.55 1.51 1.26
N PHE A 104 -13.88 2.47 1.92
CA PHE A 104 -14.33 2.99 3.21
C PHE A 104 -15.64 3.76 3.11
N SER A 105 -15.88 4.46 2.00
CA SER A 105 -17.13 5.17 1.75
C SER A 105 -18.29 4.20 1.59
N GLU A 106 -18.11 3.17 0.75
CA GLU A 106 -19.13 2.13 0.54
C GLU A 106 -19.49 1.42 1.85
N LYS A 107 -18.48 1.06 2.66
CA LYS A 107 -18.70 0.42 3.96
C LYS A 107 -19.33 1.37 4.99
N LEU A 108 -19.02 2.67 4.93
CA LEU A 108 -19.66 3.66 5.79
C LEU A 108 -21.14 3.80 5.42
N ASP A 109 -21.48 3.88 4.14
CA ASP A 109 -22.85 3.94 3.65
C ASP A 109 -23.64 2.70 4.10
N GLU A 110 -23.04 1.51 3.98
CA GLU A 110 -23.64 0.27 4.47
C GLU A 110 -23.89 0.30 5.99
N LEU A 111 -22.94 0.83 6.77
CA LEU A 111 -23.10 0.96 8.23
C LEU A 111 -24.18 1.98 8.60
N GLU A 112 -24.28 3.10 7.89
CA GLU A 112 -25.32 4.10 8.09
C GLU A 112 -26.71 3.54 7.81
N ASP A 113 -26.87 2.79 6.73
CA ASP A 113 -28.13 2.14 6.41
C ASP A 113 -28.51 1.08 7.45
N LYS A 114 -27.55 0.29 7.92
CA LYS A 114 -27.80 -0.66 9.02
C LYS A 114 -28.16 0.03 10.31
N ALA A 115 -27.54 1.16 10.64
CA ALA A 115 -27.86 1.94 11.83
C ALA A 115 -29.29 2.53 11.79
N LYS A 116 -29.79 2.93 10.61
CA LYS A 116 -31.18 3.40 10.44
C LYS A 116 -32.22 2.34 10.78
N HIS A 117 -31.90 1.06 10.52
CA HIS A 117 -32.80 -0.07 10.73
C HIS A 117 -32.51 -0.86 12.03
N ALA A 118 -31.51 -0.45 12.80
CA ALA A 118 -31.16 -1.08 14.06
C ALA A 118 -32.09 -0.65 15.21
N ASN A 119 -32.15 -1.47 16.26
CA ASN A 119 -32.75 -1.08 17.54
C ASN A 119 -31.93 0.03 18.22
N ASP A 120 -32.51 0.71 19.21
CA ASP A 120 -31.91 1.93 19.80
C ASP A 120 -30.50 1.70 20.38
N ASP A 121 -30.28 0.60 21.11
CA ASP A 121 -28.97 0.27 21.70
C ASP A 121 -27.88 -0.01 20.65
N LEU A 122 -28.23 -0.75 19.59
CA LEU A 122 -27.30 -1.04 18.50
C LEU A 122 -27.06 0.20 17.64
N LYS A 123 -28.10 0.99 17.41
CA LYS A 123 -28.04 2.25 16.67
C LYS A 123 -27.10 3.24 17.35
N GLU A 124 -27.16 3.38 18.66
CA GLU A 124 -26.23 4.24 19.41
C GLU A 124 -24.77 3.79 19.22
N LYS A 125 -24.49 2.49 19.37
CA LYS A 125 -23.14 1.93 19.18
C LYS A 125 -22.62 2.11 17.76
N LEU A 126 -23.48 1.89 16.76
CA LEU A 126 -23.14 2.07 15.35
C LEU A 126 -22.87 3.53 15.03
N ASN A 127 -23.70 4.46 15.52
CA ASN A 127 -23.49 5.90 15.31
C ASN A 127 -22.14 6.37 15.86
N VAL A 128 -21.70 5.88 17.02
CA VAL A 128 -20.37 6.19 17.56
C VAL A 128 -19.25 5.72 16.62
N GLN A 129 -19.38 4.52 16.03
CA GLN A 129 -18.37 4.03 15.07
C GLN A 129 -18.42 4.79 13.75
N ILE A 130 -19.62 5.10 13.23
CA ILE A 130 -19.84 5.90 12.02
C ILE A 130 -19.16 7.26 12.14
N GLU A 131 -19.33 7.95 13.27
CA GLU A 131 -18.68 9.25 13.52
C GLU A 131 -17.15 9.13 13.58
N ASN A 132 -16.63 8.07 14.22
CA ASN A 132 -15.19 7.82 14.22
C ASN A 132 -14.65 7.53 12.81
N ILE A 133 -15.37 6.76 12.00
CA ILE A 133 -15.00 6.44 10.62
C ILE A 133 -15.01 7.72 9.77
N LYS A 134 -16.05 8.57 9.88
CA LYS A 134 -16.11 9.87 9.20
C LYS A 134 -14.92 10.76 9.53
N LYS A 135 -14.58 10.85 10.82
CA LYS A 135 -13.42 11.61 11.28
C LYS A 135 -12.11 11.08 10.67
N TYR A 136 -11.87 9.78 10.76
CA TYR A 136 -10.64 9.19 10.22
C TYR A 136 -10.57 9.23 8.69
N LYS A 137 -11.71 9.14 8.00
CA LYS A 137 -11.81 9.33 6.56
C LYS A 137 -11.42 10.76 6.17
N SER A 138 -11.92 11.77 6.87
CA SER A 138 -11.54 13.17 6.62
C SER A 138 -10.04 13.40 6.85
N ASP A 139 -9.47 12.84 7.91
CA ASP A 139 -8.01 12.89 8.13
C ASP A 139 -7.21 12.24 6.97
N LEU A 140 -7.72 11.16 6.39
CA LEU A 140 -7.09 10.50 5.24
C LEU A 140 -7.17 11.33 3.95
N GLU A 141 -8.30 12.02 3.73
CA GLU A 141 -8.48 12.94 2.60
C GLU A 141 -7.47 14.09 2.66
N GLU A 142 -7.23 14.63 3.84
CA GLU A 142 -6.19 15.66 4.04
C GLU A 142 -4.79 15.09 3.79
N LYS A 143 -4.51 13.89 4.31
CA LYS A 143 -3.19 13.24 4.14
C LYS A 143 -2.90 12.86 2.69
N ILE A 144 -3.89 12.47 1.89
CA ILE A 144 -3.67 12.20 0.48
C ILE A 144 -3.39 13.47 -0.33
N LEU A 145 -3.96 14.62 0.07
CA LEU A 145 -3.62 15.90 -0.52
C LEU A 145 -2.18 16.31 -0.17
N ASP A 146 -1.75 16.08 1.07
CA ASP A 146 -0.35 16.27 1.48
C ASP A 146 0.59 15.36 0.70
N VAL A 147 0.23 14.09 0.55
CA VAL A 147 0.91 13.12 -0.31
C VAL A 147 1.04 13.68 -1.72
N ARG A 148 -0.04 14.14 -2.36
CA ARG A 148 0.02 14.71 -3.72
C ARG A 148 0.94 15.93 -3.83
N ARG A 149 0.98 16.77 -2.79
CA ARG A 149 1.75 18.02 -2.75
C ARG A 149 3.20 17.87 -2.28
N GLY A 150 3.56 16.81 -1.56
CA GLY A 150 4.87 16.65 -0.92
C GLY A 150 6.06 16.57 -1.90
N GLN A 151 7.25 16.94 -1.45
CA GLN A 151 8.50 16.64 -2.18
C GLN A 151 9.00 15.22 -1.83
N GLU A 152 9.86 14.64 -2.67
CA GLU A 152 10.38 13.26 -2.51
C GLU A 152 10.96 12.99 -1.11
N GLU A 153 11.61 13.98 -0.48
CA GLU A 153 12.24 13.84 0.84
C GLU A 153 11.28 13.56 2.00
N ASN A 154 9.98 13.85 1.86
CA ASN A 154 8.97 13.57 2.90
C ASN A 154 8.04 12.41 2.52
N TRP A 155 8.32 11.73 1.43
CA TRP A 155 7.43 10.71 0.86
C TRP A 155 7.13 9.57 1.84
N ASP A 156 8.17 8.99 2.43
CA ASP A 156 8.02 7.83 3.32
C ASP A 156 7.23 8.16 4.59
N LYS A 157 7.42 9.36 5.16
CA LYS A 157 6.64 9.81 6.33
C LYS A 157 5.17 10.05 5.99
N LEU A 158 4.90 10.62 4.81
CA LEU A 158 3.55 10.86 4.33
C LEU A 158 2.81 9.55 4.04
N LYS A 159 3.50 8.60 3.38
CA LYS A 159 3.01 7.25 3.15
C LYS A 159 2.68 6.53 4.46
N GLN A 160 3.62 6.49 5.40
CA GLN A 160 3.43 5.84 6.69
C GLN A 160 2.26 6.45 7.47
N GLY A 161 2.18 7.80 7.54
CA GLY A 161 1.10 8.49 8.23
C GLY A 161 -0.29 8.20 7.64
N PHE A 162 -0.38 8.04 6.33
CA PHE A 162 -1.61 7.62 5.67
C PHE A 162 -1.96 6.16 5.99
N GLU A 163 -1.00 5.24 5.90
CA GLU A 163 -1.23 3.81 6.19
C GLU A 163 -1.69 3.57 7.65
N GLU A 164 -1.10 4.27 8.62
CA GLU A 164 -1.50 4.22 10.02
C GLU A 164 -2.95 4.67 10.24
N LYS A 165 -3.39 5.71 9.53
CA LYS A 165 -4.77 6.22 9.58
C LYS A 165 -5.75 5.27 8.89
N ALA A 166 -5.36 4.70 7.75
CA ALA A 166 -6.17 3.72 7.02
C ALA A 166 -6.39 2.45 7.87
N ALA A 167 -5.39 2.02 8.63
CA ALA A 167 -5.53 0.92 9.57
C ALA A 167 -6.60 1.21 10.65
N LYS A 168 -6.64 2.43 11.19
CA LYS A 168 -7.65 2.84 12.20
C LYS A 168 -9.08 2.89 11.64
N VAL A 169 -9.25 3.29 10.38
CA VAL A 169 -10.55 3.20 9.68
C VAL A 169 -10.98 1.74 9.57
N LYS A 170 -10.10 0.86 9.09
CA LYS A 170 -10.37 -0.58 8.96
C LYS A 170 -10.76 -1.20 10.30
N GLU A 171 -10.06 -0.84 11.38
CA GLU A 171 -10.37 -1.34 12.71
C GLU A 171 -11.76 -0.89 13.19
N SER A 172 -12.09 0.39 13.00
CA SER A 172 -13.40 0.95 13.37
C SER A 172 -14.55 0.33 12.59
N ILE A 173 -14.36 0.13 11.28
CA ILE A 173 -15.31 -0.60 10.42
C ILE A 173 -15.49 -2.03 10.95
N THR A 174 -14.40 -2.75 11.21
CA THR A 174 -14.46 -4.12 11.72
C THR A 174 -15.25 -4.20 13.02
N LYS A 175 -14.98 -3.31 13.98
CA LYS A 175 -15.72 -3.21 15.24
C LYS A 175 -17.21 -2.94 15.02
N ALA A 176 -17.55 -2.06 14.08
CA ALA A 176 -18.95 -1.75 13.76
C ALA A 176 -19.69 -2.97 13.20
N PHE A 177 -19.07 -3.71 12.28
CA PHE A 177 -19.65 -4.95 11.74
C PHE A 177 -19.72 -6.09 12.77
N ASP A 178 -18.81 -6.13 13.74
CA ASP A 178 -18.87 -7.10 14.84
C ASP A 178 -20.07 -6.85 15.77
N TYR A 179 -20.51 -5.60 15.93
CA TYR A 179 -21.75 -5.31 16.67
C TYR A 179 -23.01 -5.79 15.95
N ILE A 180 -22.98 -5.85 14.62
CA ILE A 180 -24.09 -6.33 13.80
C ILE A 180 -24.16 -7.86 13.76
N ARG A 181 -23.01 -8.54 13.90
CA ARG A 181 -22.92 -10.01 13.88
C ARG A 181 -23.27 -10.68 15.21
N LYS A 182 -23.35 -9.92 16.31
CA LYS A 182 -23.73 -10.39 17.64
C LYS A 182 -25.22 -10.24 17.86
#